data_AF-A0A9W9AWX7-F1
#
_entry.id   AF-A0A9W9AWX7-F1
#
_cell.length_a   1.000
_cell.length_b   1.000
_cell.length_c   1.000
_cell.angle_alpha   90.00
_cell.angle_beta   90.00
_cell.angle_gamma   90.00
#
_symmetry.space_group_name_H-M   'P 1'
#
loop_
_entity.id
_entity.type
_entity.pdbx_description
1 polymer ?
#
loop_
_entity_poly.entity_id
_entity_poly.type
_entity_poly.pdbx_seq_one_letter_code
_entity_poly.pdbx_strand_id
1 'polypeptide(L)'
;MAKRVAVIGTGASGVQVIQAIDKEIQQKSELLFPDMFRRCTQTDPNRYPQPGERLLFFEDLWTAGGWRFVTKNYMYIFLDQAANDEAYFSWRNEICERVHYPVMQEKLAPTSPPYPFGSNSPSLEINYYDVFNQPNVDLVDLTQCEISRFTPSGIQTADGVEHTFDITVLATGFHTFTAPYTDLSPSS
;
A
#
# COMPACT_ATOMS: atom_id res chain seq x y z
N MET A 1 26.16 -3.37 15.44
CA MET A 1 26.22 -4.19 14.19
C MET A 1 24.96 -3.91 13.39
N ALA A 2 25.07 -3.81 12.06
CA ALA A 2 23.90 -3.75 11.20
C ALA A 2 23.20 -5.11 11.21
N LYS A 3 21.87 -5.12 11.31
CA LYS A 3 21.05 -6.33 11.26
C LYS A 3 20.32 -6.39 9.92
N ARG A 4 20.19 -7.57 9.34
CA ARG A 4 19.37 -7.84 8.14
C ARG A 4 17.96 -8.18 8.57
N VAL A 5 16.97 -7.46 8.03
CA VAL A 5 15.58 -7.59 8.43
C VAL A 5 14.73 -8.00 7.23
N ALA A 6 13.91 -9.03 7.39
CA ALA A 6 12.86 -9.39 6.45
C ALA A 6 11.50 -8.92 6.97
N VAL A 7 10.66 -8.38 6.10
CA VAL A 7 9.25 -8.07 6.39
C VAL A 7 8.39 -8.83 5.38
N ILE A 8 7.49 -9.69 5.87
CA ILE A 8 6.62 -10.52 5.03
C ILE A 8 5.20 -9.95 5.09
N GLY A 9 4.74 -9.41 3.96
CA GLY A 9 3.42 -8.80 3.81
C GLY A 9 3.49 -7.29 3.60
N THR A 10 2.69 -6.80 2.65
CA THR A 10 2.64 -5.38 2.22
C THR A 10 1.33 -4.68 2.60
N GLY A 11 0.55 -5.27 3.51
CA GLY A 11 -0.60 -4.58 4.12
C GLY A 11 -0.16 -3.46 5.06
N ALA A 12 -1.12 -2.78 5.71
CA ALA A 12 -0.85 -1.62 6.56
C ALA A 12 0.24 -1.85 7.61
N SER A 13 0.23 -3.01 8.29
CA SER A 13 1.26 -3.36 9.26
C SER A 13 2.66 -3.44 8.64
N GLY A 14 2.78 -4.04 7.45
CA GLY A 14 4.05 -4.17 6.74
C GLY A 14 4.57 -2.81 6.28
N VAL A 15 3.70 -1.99 5.70
CA VAL A 15 4.00 -0.62 5.27
C VAL A 15 4.53 0.22 6.44
N GLN A 16 3.89 0.15 7.61
CA GLN A 16 4.33 0.88 8.80
C GLN A 16 5.67 0.38 9.34
N VAL A 17 5.88 -0.95 9.38
CA VAL A 17 7.14 -1.54 9.82
C VAL A 17 8.29 -1.14 8.90
N ILE A 18 8.11 -1.23 7.58
CA ILE A 18 9.14 -0.90 6.58
C ILE A 18 9.60 0.55 6.74
N GLN A 19 8.66 1.48 6.90
CA GLN A 19 8.98 2.88 7.15
C GLN A 19 9.69 3.08 8.50
N ALA A 20 9.28 2.35 9.54
CA ALA A 20 9.86 2.49 10.87
C ALA A 20 11.27 1.88 11.01
N ILE A 21 11.67 0.94 10.15
CA ILE A 21 13.00 0.33 10.21
C ILE A 21 14.11 1.34 9.88
N ASP A 22 13.79 2.33 9.05
CA ASP A 22 14.73 3.36 8.64
C ASP A 22 14.74 4.54 9.62
N LYS A 23 15.93 4.86 10.14
CA LYS A 23 16.13 5.90 11.15
C LYS A 23 16.03 7.33 10.59
N GLU A 24 16.45 7.55 9.35
CA GLU A 24 16.36 8.85 8.70
C GLU A 24 14.90 9.21 8.40
N ILE A 25 14.10 8.16 8.16
CA ILE A 25 12.67 8.24 7.92
C ILE A 25 11.86 8.57 9.18
N GLN A 26 12.21 7.98 10.33
CA GLN A 26 11.56 8.30 11.61
C GLN A 26 11.60 9.80 11.94
N GLN A 27 12.68 10.50 11.54
CA GLN A 27 12.84 11.93 11.82
C GLN A 27 11.94 12.82 10.94
N LYS A 28 11.60 12.38 9.72
CA LYS A 28 10.70 13.12 8.81
C LYS A 28 9.22 12.96 9.17
N SER A 29 8.84 11.80 9.73
CA SER A 29 7.44 11.51 10.06
C SER A 29 6.88 12.40 11.17
N GLU A 30 7.69 12.74 12.18
CA GLU A 30 7.29 13.61 13.31
C GLU A 30 6.83 15.01 12.87
N LEU A 31 7.24 15.48 11.68
CA LEU A 31 6.94 16.82 11.17
C LEU A 31 5.60 16.92 10.41
N LEU A 32 5.00 15.81 9.98
CA LEU A 32 3.87 15.79 9.04
C LEU A 32 2.49 15.66 9.70
N PHE A 33 2.43 15.33 10.99
CA PHE A 33 1.16 15.06 11.70
C PHE A 33 0.23 16.26 12.05
N PRO A 34 0.62 17.55 12.02
CA PRO A 34 -0.31 18.62 12.42
C PRO A 34 -1.43 18.94 11.41
N ASP A 35 -1.21 18.72 10.11
CA ASP A 35 -2.07 19.30 9.05
C ASP A 35 -3.06 18.34 8.37
N MET A 36 -3.14 17.08 8.82
CA MET A 36 -3.96 16.02 8.19
C MET A 36 -5.46 16.33 8.07
N PHE A 37 -5.96 17.38 8.75
CA PHE A 37 -7.37 17.78 8.74
C PHE A 37 -7.68 19.10 8.03
N ARG A 38 -6.69 19.82 7.47
CA ARG A 38 -6.92 21.18 6.97
C ARG A 38 -7.00 21.28 5.45
N ARG A 39 -8.16 20.89 4.92
CA ARG A 39 -8.85 21.37 3.69
C ARG A 39 -9.86 20.29 3.28
N CYS A 40 -11.13 20.65 3.24
CA CYS A 40 -12.21 19.88 2.62
C CYS A 40 -12.90 20.86 1.68
N THR A 41 -12.51 20.83 0.41
CA THR A 41 -13.34 21.39 -0.66
C THR A 41 -14.51 20.42 -0.85
N GLN A 42 -15.73 20.92 -0.69
CA GLN A 42 -16.95 20.13 -0.88
C GLN A 42 -17.21 19.99 -2.38
N THR A 43 -16.82 18.87 -2.99
CA THR A 43 -17.38 18.46 -4.27
C THR A 43 -18.73 17.78 -4.03
N ASP A 44 -19.69 18.02 -4.92
CA ASP A 44 -20.95 17.26 -4.94
C ASP A 44 -20.64 15.83 -5.40
N PRO A 45 -20.75 14.80 -4.52
CA PRO A 45 -20.37 13.44 -4.85
C PRO A 45 -21.28 12.80 -5.91
N ASN A 46 -22.46 13.40 -6.19
CA ASN A 46 -23.44 12.89 -7.15
C ASN A 46 -23.26 13.48 -8.56
N ARG A 47 -22.36 14.46 -8.75
CA ARG A 47 -22.07 15.02 -10.06
C ARG A 47 -21.14 14.09 -10.83
N TYR A 48 -21.51 13.73 -12.06
CA TYR A 48 -20.56 13.10 -12.99
C TYR A 48 -19.61 14.17 -13.54
N PRO A 49 -18.30 14.08 -13.29
CA PRO A 49 -17.33 15.06 -13.79
C PRO A 49 -17.09 14.89 -15.29
N GLN A 50 -16.84 15.99 -15.99
CA GLN A 50 -16.47 15.94 -17.41
C GLN A 50 -15.06 15.35 -17.60
N PRO A 51 -14.74 14.74 -18.75
CA PRO A 51 -13.38 14.31 -19.07
C PRO A 51 -12.40 15.49 -18.91
N GLY A 52 -11.34 15.32 -18.10
CA GLY A 52 -10.35 16.35 -17.77
C GLY A 52 -10.59 17.12 -16.47
N GLU A 53 -11.83 17.29 -15.99
CA GLU A 53 -12.11 17.88 -14.66
C GLU A 53 -11.63 16.97 -13.52
N ARG A 54 -11.54 15.65 -13.77
CA ARG A 54 -11.15 14.64 -12.78
C ARG A 54 -9.69 14.77 -12.35
N LEU A 55 -8.78 15.05 -13.28
CA LEU A 55 -7.34 15.08 -13.00
C LEU A 55 -6.97 16.20 -12.03
N LEU A 56 -7.49 17.41 -12.23
CA LEU A 56 -7.26 18.53 -11.30
C LEU A 56 -7.82 18.23 -9.91
N PHE A 57 -8.99 17.58 -9.85
CA PHE A 57 -9.58 17.20 -8.57
C PHE A 57 -8.80 16.07 -7.88
N PHE A 58 -8.24 15.13 -8.63
CA PHE A 58 -7.37 14.09 -8.10
C PHE A 58 -6.10 14.69 -7.48
N GLU A 59 -5.47 15.66 -8.16
CA GLU A 59 -4.31 16.40 -7.65
C GLU A 59 -4.64 17.16 -6.35
N ASP A 60 -5.80 17.83 -6.29
CA ASP A 60 -6.28 18.51 -5.09
C ASP A 60 -6.45 17.54 -3.91
N LEU A 61 -7.08 16.37 -4.16
CA LEU A 61 -7.30 15.35 -3.13
C LEU A 61 -6.00 14.70 -2.67
N TRP A 62 -5.07 14.48 -3.61
CA TRP A 62 -3.76 13.93 -3.33
C TRP A 62 -2.94 14.88 -2.46
N THR A 63 -2.87 16.16 -2.85
CA THR A 63 -2.21 17.23 -2.09
C THR A 63 -2.82 17.41 -0.70
N ALA A 64 -4.14 17.28 -0.58
CA ALA A 64 -4.82 17.38 0.72
C ALA A 64 -4.53 16.19 1.66
N GLY A 65 -4.02 15.08 1.13
CA GLY A 65 -3.51 13.95 1.88
C GLY A 65 -4.54 13.17 2.72
N GLY A 66 -4.03 12.19 3.45
CA GLY A 66 -4.84 11.25 4.22
C GLY A 66 -5.75 10.41 3.32
N TRP A 67 -6.93 10.05 3.82
CA TRP A 67 -7.87 9.18 3.10
C TRP A 67 -8.72 9.90 2.05
N ARG A 68 -8.46 11.18 1.77
CA ARG A 68 -9.34 12.02 0.93
C ARG A 68 -9.45 11.51 -0.49
N PHE A 69 -8.34 11.04 -1.06
CA PHE A 69 -8.31 10.49 -2.41
C PHE A 69 -9.27 9.31 -2.63
N VAL A 70 -9.57 8.55 -1.56
CA VAL A 70 -10.54 7.44 -1.60
C VAL A 70 -11.91 7.84 -1.07
N THR A 71 -11.97 8.59 0.04
CA THR A 71 -13.22 8.85 0.79
C THR A 71 -13.96 10.13 0.36
N LYS A 72 -13.29 11.04 -0.34
CA LYS A 72 -13.84 12.34 -0.78
C LYS A 72 -13.80 12.51 -2.30
N ASN A 73 -13.53 11.42 -3.01
CA ASN A 73 -13.56 11.40 -4.47
C ASN A 73 -14.99 11.22 -5.00
N TYR A 74 -15.16 11.33 -6.32
CA TYR A 74 -16.44 11.03 -6.98
C TYR A 74 -16.87 9.60 -6.69
N MET A 75 -18.16 9.37 -6.41
CA MET A 75 -18.68 8.02 -6.15
C MET A 75 -18.42 7.07 -7.33
N TYR A 76 -18.33 7.61 -8.55
CA TYR A 76 -18.08 6.86 -9.78
C TYR A 76 -16.75 6.11 -9.80
N ILE A 77 -15.74 6.50 -9.01
CA ILE A 77 -14.50 5.69 -8.93
C ILE A 77 -14.77 4.27 -8.41
N PHE A 78 -15.91 4.04 -7.74
CA PHE A 78 -16.32 2.71 -7.25
C PHE A 78 -17.35 2.01 -8.15
N LEU A 79 -17.94 2.72 -9.11
CA LEU A 79 -19.08 2.24 -9.88
C LEU A 79 -18.79 2.07 -11.37
N ASP A 80 -17.75 2.74 -11.90
CA ASP A 80 -17.38 2.73 -13.31
C ASP A 80 -15.90 2.39 -13.48
N GLN A 81 -15.60 1.42 -14.35
CA GLN A 81 -14.23 0.93 -14.55
C GLN A 81 -13.32 2.02 -15.13
N ALA A 82 -13.79 2.78 -16.12
CA ALA A 82 -12.98 3.81 -16.74
C ALA A 82 -12.62 4.93 -15.75
N ALA A 83 -13.57 5.33 -14.90
CA ALA A 83 -13.32 6.28 -13.81
C ALA A 83 -12.35 5.72 -12.76
N ASN A 84 -12.45 4.42 -12.42
CA ASN A 84 -11.52 3.76 -11.50
C ASN A 84 -10.10 3.71 -12.07
N ASP A 85 -9.95 3.36 -13.35
CA ASP A 85 -8.68 3.29 -14.05
C ASP A 85 -7.99 4.66 -14.07
N GLU A 86 -8.73 5.74 -14.35
CA GLU A 86 -8.18 7.10 -14.28
C GLU A 86 -7.67 7.46 -12.88
N ALA A 87 -8.40 7.09 -11.82
CA ALA A 87 -7.96 7.32 -10.44
C ALA A 87 -6.71 6.48 -10.11
N TYR A 88 -6.66 5.22 -10.56
CA TYR A 88 -5.50 4.35 -10.42
C TYR A 88 -4.27 4.92 -11.12
N PHE A 89 -4.41 5.36 -12.37
CA PHE A 89 -3.29 5.92 -13.13
C PHE A 89 -2.80 7.25 -12.55
N SER A 90 -3.70 8.07 -12.00
CA SER A 90 -3.31 9.26 -11.24
C SER A 90 -2.45 8.91 -10.03
N TRP A 91 -2.88 7.93 -9.22
CA TRP A 91 -2.08 7.43 -8.09
C TRP A 91 -0.74 6.84 -8.56
N ARG A 92 -0.75 6.03 -9.62
CA ARG A 92 0.46 5.40 -10.16
C ARG A 92 1.49 6.43 -10.59
N ASN A 93 1.07 7.50 -11.26
CA ASN A 93 1.98 8.56 -11.70
C ASN A 93 2.73 9.18 -10.50
N GLU A 94 2.01 9.51 -9.42
CA GLU A 94 2.59 10.04 -8.18
C GLU A 94 3.62 9.08 -7.56
N ILE A 95 3.35 7.76 -7.60
CA ILE A 95 4.30 6.77 -7.08
C ILE A 95 5.53 6.65 -8.00
N CYS A 96 5.31 6.60 -9.32
CA CYS A 96 6.39 6.46 -10.30
C CYS A 96 7.32 7.68 -10.32
N GLU A 97 6.84 8.87 -9.98
CA GLU A 97 7.69 10.06 -9.81
C GLU A 97 8.67 9.93 -8.62
N ARG A 98 8.29 9.18 -7.59
CA ARG A 98 9.10 8.98 -6.37
C ARG A 98 10.07 7.80 -6.48
N VAL A 99 9.72 6.78 -7.24
CA VAL A 99 10.53 5.55 -7.37
C VAL A 99 11.46 5.65 -8.58
N HIS A 100 12.77 5.60 -8.36
CA HIS A 100 13.77 5.88 -9.40
C HIS A 100 13.95 4.74 -10.42
N TYR A 101 13.66 3.50 -10.02
CA TYR A 101 13.97 2.33 -10.85
C TYR A 101 12.71 1.80 -11.54
N PRO A 102 12.68 1.70 -12.90
CA PRO A 102 11.48 1.25 -13.62
C PRO A 102 10.99 -0.15 -13.22
N VAL A 103 11.91 -1.06 -12.91
CA VAL A 103 11.55 -2.41 -12.41
C VAL A 103 10.83 -2.33 -11.07
N MET A 104 11.23 -1.39 -10.21
CA MET A 104 10.61 -1.19 -8.90
C MET A 104 9.25 -0.48 -9.02
N GLN A 105 9.13 0.48 -9.96
CA GLN A 105 7.86 1.10 -10.31
C GLN A 105 6.82 0.05 -10.71
N GLU A 106 7.18 -0.88 -11.59
CA GLU A 106 6.23 -1.91 -12.03
C GLU A 106 5.88 -2.89 -10.90
N LYS A 107 6.79 -3.19 -9.97
CA LYS A 107 6.49 -4.03 -8.80
C LYS A 107 5.58 -3.34 -7.78
N LEU A 108 5.78 -2.04 -7.53
CA LEU A 108 5.07 -1.28 -6.49
C LEU A 108 3.76 -0.67 -6.99
N ALA A 109 3.71 -0.28 -8.26
CA ALA A 109 2.59 0.36 -8.95
C ALA A 109 2.49 -0.16 -10.40
N PRO A 110 2.05 -1.41 -10.59
CA PRO A 110 2.04 -2.08 -11.89
C PRO A 110 1.18 -1.35 -12.93
N THR A 111 1.50 -1.54 -14.20
CA THR A 111 0.73 -0.96 -15.31
C THR A 111 -0.69 -1.52 -15.35
N SER A 112 -0.85 -2.81 -15.01
CA SER A 112 -2.16 -3.44 -14.84
C SER A 112 -2.55 -3.42 -13.36
N PRO A 113 -3.67 -2.77 -12.98
CA PRO A 113 -4.15 -2.79 -11.60
C PRO A 113 -4.37 -4.24 -11.13
N PRO A 114 -3.83 -4.65 -9.98
CA PRO A 114 -4.07 -6.00 -9.45
C PRO A 114 -5.51 -6.17 -8.93
N TYR A 115 -6.16 -5.06 -8.59
CA TYR A 115 -7.55 -4.97 -8.15
C TYR A 115 -8.06 -3.54 -8.37
N PRO A 116 -9.39 -3.32 -8.41
CA PRO A 116 -9.95 -1.97 -8.53
C PRO A 116 -9.47 -1.05 -7.41
N PHE A 117 -9.05 0.16 -7.75
CA PHE A 117 -8.52 1.11 -6.78
C PHE A 117 -9.56 1.42 -5.68
N GLY A 118 -9.14 1.39 -4.41
CA GLY A 118 -10.01 1.62 -3.26
C GLY A 118 -10.89 0.44 -2.84
N SER A 119 -10.82 -0.72 -3.52
CA SER A 119 -11.52 -1.95 -3.10
C SER A 119 -10.96 -2.54 -1.80
N ASN A 120 -9.67 -2.34 -1.56
CA ASN A 120 -9.00 -2.62 -0.29
C ASN A 120 -8.70 -1.30 0.43
N SER A 121 -8.62 -1.34 1.76
CA SER A 121 -8.24 -0.19 2.57
C SER A 121 -6.79 0.22 2.24
N PRO A 122 -6.54 1.37 1.58
CA PRO A 122 -5.17 1.80 1.28
C PRO A 122 -4.39 2.05 2.56
N SER A 123 -3.08 1.78 2.54
CA SER A 123 -2.22 2.12 3.68
C SER A 123 -1.73 3.55 3.52
N LEU A 124 -1.91 4.38 4.55
CA LEU A 124 -1.26 5.69 4.56
C LEU A 124 0.24 5.51 4.77
N GLU A 125 1.01 6.19 3.94
CA GLU A 125 2.47 6.20 4.00
C GLU A 125 2.98 7.64 3.92
N ILE A 126 4.20 7.82 4.41
CA ILE A 126 4.93 9.08 4.35
C ILE A 126 6.06 8.97 3.34
N ASN A 127 6.78 7.85 3.37
CA ASN A 127 7.97 7.62 2.55
C ASN A 127 8.25 6.14 2.31
N TYR A 128 7.20 5.32 2.31
CA TYR A 128 7.30 3.89 2.05
C TYR A 128 7.95 3.61 0.69
N TYR A 129 7.56 4.35 -0.33
CA TYR A 129 8.10 4.16 -1.69
C TYR A 129 9.56 4.58 -1.80
N ASP A 130 9.98 5.62 -1.08
CA ASP A 130 11.35 6.14 -1.11
C ASP A 130 12.37 5.16 -0.53
N VAL A 131 11.94 4.28 0.39
CA VAL A 131 12.77 3.22 0.96
C VAL A 131 13.35 2.32 -0.14
N PHE A 132 12.58 2.07 -1.21
CA PHE A 132 13.00 1.20 -2.31
C PHE A 132 14.00 1.83 -3.29
N ASN A 133 14.35 3.11 -3.09
CA ASN A 133 15.44 3.75 -3.82
C ASN A 133 16.82 3.48 -3.19
N GLN A 134 16.85 2.85 -2.01
CA GLN A 134 18.09 2.58 -1.29
C GLN A 134 18.80 1.33 -1.83
N PRO A 135 20.14 1.32 -1.90
CA PRO A 135 20.90 0.19 -2.44
C PRO A 135 20.86 -1.06 -1.54
N ASN A 136 20.37 -0.94 -0.31
CA ASN A 136 20.29 -2.02 0.68
C ASN A 136 18.85 -2.53 0.88
N VAL A 137 17.92 -2.18 0.01
CA VAL A 137 16.52 -2.59 0.07
C VAL A 137 16.15 -3.33 -1.20
N ASP A 138 15.70 -4.57 -1.03
CA ASP A 138 15.21 -5.41 -2.13
C ASP A 138 13.73 -5.74 -1.93
N LEU A 139 12.98 -5.79 -3.05
CA LEU A 139 11.59 -6.25 -3.08
C LEU A 139 11.50 -7.60 -3.80
N VAL A 140 11.17 -8.64 -3.03
CA VAL A 140 10.93 -10.00 -3.53
C VAL A 140 9.43 -10.19 -3.81
N ASP A 141 9.10 -10.55 -5.05
CA ASP A 141 7.74 -10.84 -5.46
C ASP A 141 7.39 -12.29 -5.16
N LEU A 142 6.63 -12.51 -4.08
CA LEU A 142 6.22 -13.83 -3.63
C LEU A 142 5.11 -14.45 -4.49
N THR A 143 4.51 -13.70 -5.43
CA THR A 143 3.56 -14.28 -6.40
C THR A 143 4.27 -15.07 -7.50
N GLN A 144 5.55 -14.74 -7.74
CA GLN A 144 6.40 -15.43 -8.71
C GLN A 144 7.33 -16.43 -8.02
N CYS A 145 7.77 -16.13 -6.79
CA CYS A 145 8.70 -16.96 -6.05
C CYS A 145 8.22 -17.16 -4.61
N GLU A 146 7.36 -18.16 -4.42
CA GLU A 146 6.75 -18.45 -3.11
C GLU A 146 7.78 -18.81 -2.05
N ILE A 147 7.45 -18.58 -0.77
CA ILE A 147 8.24 -19.05 0.35
C ILE A 147 8.05 -20.55 0.50
N SER A 148 9.15 -21.32 0.41
CA SER A 148 9.13 -22.76 0.64
C SER A 148 9.19 -23.10 2.13
N ARG A 149 10.15 -22.53 2.87
CA ARG A 149 10.28 -22.73 4.32
C ARG A 149 11.18 -21.71 4.98
N PHE A 150 11.08 -21.63 6.31
CA PHE A 150 12.08 -21.01 7.17
C PHE A 150 13.27 -21.95 7.38
N THR A 151 14.48 -21.39 7.42
CA THR A 151 15.72 -22.06 7.78
C THR A 151 16.28 -21.46 9.08
N PRO A 152 17.24 -22.11 9.76
CA PRO A 152 17.90 -21.51 10.92
C PRO A 152 18.56 -20.16 10.63
N SER A 153 18.93 -19.90 9.37
CA SER A 153 19.62 -18.71 8.90
C SER A 153 18.71 -17.69 8.19
N GLY A 154 17.46 -18.03 7.87
CA GLY A 154 16.53 -17.14 7.16
C GLY A 154 15.36 -17.85 6.48
N ILE A 155 15.18 -17.59 5.19
CA ILE A 155 14.00 -18.02 4.40
C ILE A 155 14.48 -18.59 3.06
N GLN A 156 14.01 -19.78 2.71
CA GLN A 156 14.21 -20.35 1.38
C GLN A 156 12.94 -20.17 0.52
N THR A 157 13.13 -19.69 -0.70
CA THR A 157 12.10 -19.57 -1.73
C THR A 157 11.99 -20.82 -2.61
N ALA A 158 10.92 -20.96 -3.38
CA ALA A 158 10.60 -22.15 -4.17
C ALA A 158 11.63 -22.47 -5.27
N ASP A 159 12.36 -21.47 -5.75
CA ASP A 159 13.49 -21.61 -6.68
C ASP A 159 14.78 -22.15 -6.02
N GLY A 160 14.75 -22.38 -4.70
CA GLY A 160 15.86 -22.92 -3.93
C GLY A 160 16.82 -21.84 -3.38
N VAL A 161 16.59 -20.56 -3.67
CA VAL A 161 17.42 -19.46 -3.15
C VAL A 161 17.19 -19.28 -1.65
N GLU A 162 18.27 -19.13 -0.88
CA GLU A 162 18.20 -18.87 0.55
C GLU A 162 18.56 -17.40 0.85
N HIS A 163 17.60 -16.68 1.42
CA HIS A 163 17.75 -15.32 1.89
C HIS A 163 18.00 -15.34 3.40
N THR A 164 19.12 -14.79 3.85
CA THR A 164 19.54 -14.88 5.26
C THR A 164 19.29 -13.57 6.01
N PHE A 165 18.69 -13.68 7.21
CA PHE A 165 18.20 -12.55 8.00
C PHE A 165 18.46 -12.74 9.50
N ASP A 166 18.64 -11.64 10.23
CA ASP A 166 18.77 -11.64 11.68
C ASP A 166 17.42 -11.45 12.39
N ILE A 167 16.48 -10.80 11.70
CA ILE A 167 15.13 -10.51 12.20
C ILE A 167 14.13 -10.75 11.06
N THR A 168 13.04 -11.46 11.37
CA THR A 168 11.89 -11.60 10.46
C THR A 168 10.65 -11.04 11.12
N VAL A 169 9.96 -10.14 10.43
CA VAL A 169 8.66 -9.60 10.82
C VAL A 169 7.57 -10.21 9.96
N LEU A 170 6.61 -10.88 10.59
CA LEU A 170 5.43 -11.43 9.91
C LEU A 170 4.30 -10.40 9.98
N ALA A 171 4.03 -9.76 8.86
CA ALA A 171 2.96 -8.78 8.67
C ALA A 171 1.89 -9.31 7.69
N THR A 172 1.60 -10.62 7.76
CA THR A 172 0.71 -11.36 6.83
C THR A 172 -0.79 -11.10 7.07
N GLY A 173 -1.13 -10.13 7.91
CA GLY A 173 -2.51 -9.79 8.24
C GLY A 173 -3.12 -10.68 9.33
N PHE A 174 -4.44 -10.70 9.38
CA PHE A 174 -5.22 -11.40 10.38
C PHE A 174 -6.30 -12.23 9.71
N HIS A 175 -6.71 -13.33 10.35
CA HIS A 175 -7.90 -14.05 9.94
C HIS A 175 -9.14 -13.28 10.41
N THR A 176 -9.74 -12.49 9.52
CA THR A 176 -10.97 -11.72 9.81
C THR A 176 -12.19 -12.49 9.33
N PHE A 177 -13.23 -12.58 10.17
CA PHE A 177 -14.50 -13.34 10.02
C PHE A 177 -14.43 -14.83 10.41
N THR A 178 -14.67 -15.12 11.69
CA THR A 178 -15.48 -16.31 12.04
C THR A 178 -16.93 -15.96 11.75
N ALA A 179 -17.69 -16.87 11.13
CA ALA A 179 -19.13 -16.72 10.96
C ALA A 179 -19.80 -16.36 12.31
N PRO A 180 -20.91 -15.58 12.31
CA PRO A 180 -21.63 -15.31 13.54
C PRO A 180 -22.06 -16.63 14.18
N TYR A 181 -21.97 -16.71 15.51
CA TYR A 181 -22.48 -17.79 16.35
C TYR A 181 -23.89 -18.24 15.91
N THR A 182 -23.98 -19.24 15.03
CA THR A 182 -25.23 -19.95 14.69
C THR A 182 -25.22 -21.38 15.20
N ASP A 183 -24.68 -21.60 16.39
CA ASP A 183 -24.96 -22.81 17.16
C ASP A 183 -25.45 -22.46 18.58
N LEU A 184 -26.60 -21.79 18.61
CA LEU A 184 -27.50 -21.77 19.77
C LEU A 184 -28.75 -22.60 19.44
N SER A 185 -28.57 -23.78 18.86
CA SER A 185 -29.61 -24.79 18.90
C SER A 185 -29.55 -25.45 20.29
N PRO A 186 -30.58 -25.36 21.14
CA PRO A 186 -30.63 -26.23 22.31
C PRO A 186 -30.77 -27.65 21.77
N SER A 187 -29.78 -28.49 22.04
CA SER A 187 -29.85 -29.93 21.79
C SER A 187 -31.14 -30.46 22.42
N SER A 188 -32.13 -30.79 21.58
CA SER A 188 -33.31 -31.57 21.93
C SER A 188 -33.01 -33.06 21.83
#